data_AF-A0A3L7K855-F1
#
_entry.id   AF-A0A3L7K855-F1
#
_cell.length_a   1.000
_cell.length_b   1.000
_cell.length_c   1.000
_cell.angle_alpha   90.00
_cell.angle_beta   90.00
_cell.angle_gamma   90.00
#
_symmetry.space_group_name_H-M   'P 1'
#
loop_
_entity.id
_entity.type
_entity.pdbx_description
1 polymer ?
#
loop_
_entity_poly.entity_id
_entity_poly.type
_entity_poly.pdbx_seq_one_letter_code
_entity_poly.pdbx_strand_id
1 'polypeptide(L)'
;MNVRYWFLTGIIMLALIGLFSNPSSFLREALFVIVVAGVIFILYRVITMRKPNGKDQRAFIRAAKKTKKKHKKRQTASVSSIQSRKKPIRKKSQANLTVIEGKKGKKKNRAF
;
A
#
# COMPACT_ATOMS: atom_id res chain seq x y z
N MET A 1 12.78 37.87 -10.86
CA MET A 1 11.73 38.57 -10.08
C MET A 1 11.16 37.59 -9.07
N ASN A 2 11.22 37.91 -7.78
CA ASN A 2 10.93 36.93 -6.75
C ASN A 2 9.40 36.85 -6.56
N VAL A 3 8.81 35.77 -7.05
CA VAL A 3 7.37 35.49 -6.99
C VAL A 3 6.82 35.64 -5.56
N ARG A 4 7.66 35.35 -4.55
CA ARG A 4 7.35 35.58 -3.13
C ARG A 4 6.94 37.02 -2.81
N TYR A 5 7.59 38.03 -3.39
CA TYR A 5 7.25 39.42 -3.12
C TYR A 5 5.91 39.81 -3.73
N TRP A 6 5.59 39.32 -4.93
CA TRP A 6 4.29 39.54 -5.57
C TRP A 6 3.13 38.95 -4.76
N PHE A 7 3.33 37.76 -4.19
CA PHE A 7 2.34 37.17 -3.29
C PHE A 7 2.17 37.99 -1.99
N LEU A 8 3.28 38.41 -1.36
CA LEU A 8 3.20 39.25 -0.16
C LEU A 8 2.50 40.58 -0.42
N THR A 9 2.82 41.25 -1.52
CA THR A 9 2.20 42.54 -1.88
C THR A 9 0.71 42.39 -2.16
N GLY A 10 0.29 41.31 -2.83
CA GLY A 10 -1.12 41.04 -3.09
C GLY A 10 -1.93 40.82 -1.81
N ILE A 11 -1.38 40.05 -0.86
CA ILE A 11 -2.00 39.80 0.45
C ILE A 11 -2.16 41.09 1.24
N ILE A 12 -1.13 41.94 1.26
CA ILE A 12 -1.15 43.22 1.99
C ILE A 12 -2.17 44.20 1.37
N MET A 13 -2.21 44.30 0.04
CA MET A 13 -3.20 45.13 -0.66
C MET A 13 -4.64 44.72 -0.35
N LEU A 14 -4.92 43.43 -0.39
CA LEU A 14 -6.26 42.90 -0.11
C LEU A 14 -6.69 43.17 1.34
N ALA A 15 -5.75 43.06 2.29
CA ALA A 15 -5.98 43.35 3.70
C ALA A 15 -6.29 44.83 3.95
N LEU A 16 -5.61 45.75 3.24
CA LEU A 16 -5.88 47.19 3.35
C LEU A 16 -7.27 47.54 2.81
N ILE A 17 -7.66 47.00 1.66
CA ILE A 17 -8.99 47.22 1.07
C ILE A 17 -10.11 46.71 2.00
N GLY A 18 -9.90 45.56 2.64
CA GLY A 18 -10.83 45.00 3.62
C GLY A 18 -10.97 45.85 4.89
N LEU A 19 -9.87 46.47 5.34
CA LEU A 19 -9.86 47.31 6.55
C LEU A 19 -10.63 48.63 6.36
N PHE A 20 -10.52 49.27 5.18
CA PHE A 20 -11.20 50.54 4.90
C PHE A 20 -12.69 50.39 4.59
N SER A 21 -13.14 49.21 4.15
CA SER A 21 -14.52 48.98 3.77
C SER A 21 -15.41 48.69 4.98
N ASN A 22 -15.09 47.68 5.80
CA ASN A 22 -15.78 47.40 7.07
C ASN A 22 -14.91 46.49 7.97
N PRO A 23 -14.28 47.02 9.04
CA PRO A 23 -13.29 46.27 9.82
C PRO A 23 -13.89 45.06 10.57
N SER A 24 -15.14 45.15 11.01
CA SER A 24 -15.84 44.08 11.73
C SER A 24 -16.20 42.90 10.83
N SER A 25 -16.62 43.16 9.60
CA SER A 25 -16.99 42.14 8.63
C SER A 25 -15.76 41.44 8.02
N PHE A 26 -14.68 42.19 7.78
CA PHE A 26 -13.44 41.64 7.24
C PHE A 26 -12.82 40.56 8.14
N LEU A 27 -12.78 40.82 9.46
CA LEU A 27 -12.30 39.82 10.42
C LEU A 27 -13.13 38.54 10.39
N ARG A 28 -14.45 38.66 10.23
CA ARG A 28 -15.38 37.52 10.18
C ARG A 28 -15.18 36.69 8.91
N GLU A 29 -15.01 37.34 7.77
CA GLU A 29 -14.73 36.69 6.49
C GLU A 29 -13.34 36.05 6.46
N ALA A 30 -12.30 36.74 6.95
CA ALA A 30 -10.95 36.20 7.03
C ALA A 30 -10.91 34.95 7.93
N LEU A 31 -11.59 34.99 9.07
CA LEU A 31 -11.70 33.84 9.97
C LEU A 31 -12.46 32.69 9.31
N PHE A 32 -13.54 32.98 8.58
CA PHE A 32 -14.29 31.98 7.82
C PHE A 32 -13.42 31.29 6.76
N VAL A 33 -12.64 32.05 5.98
CA VAL A 33 -11.71 31.51 4.99
C VAL A 33 -10.65 30.61 5.63
N ILE A 34 -10.07 31.03 6.76
CA ILE A 34 -9.09 30.22 7.50
C ILE A 34 -9.72 28.92 7.99
N VAL A 35 -10.93 28.98 8.54
CA VAL A 35 -11.66 27.79 9.02
C VAL A 35 -11.94 26.84 7.86
N VAL A 36 -12.46 27.32 6.73
CA VAL A 36 -12.75 26.51 5.55
C VAL A 36 -11.46 25.88 4.99
N ALA A 37 -10.39 26.66 4.86
CA ALA A 37 -9.09 26.16 4.42
C ALA A 37 -8.54 25.09 5.39
N GLY A 38 -8.71 25.29 6.71
CA GLY A 38 -8.35 24.32 7.74
C GLY A 38 -9.13 23.01 7.61
N VAL A 39 -10.44 23.07 7.37
CA VAL A 39 -11.28 21.88 7.14
C VAL A 39 -10.82 21.13 5.89
N ILE A 40 -10.59 21.84 4.78
CA ILE A 40 -10.08 21.24 3.53
C ILE A 40 -8.70 20.60 3.77
N PHE A 41 -7.82 21.27 4.51
CA PHE A 41 -6.50 20.75 4.85
C PHE A 41 -6.59 19.48 5.70
N ILE A 42 -7.47 19.44 6.71
CA ILE A 42 -7.69 18.25 7.54
C ILE A 42 -8.24 17.11 6.69
N LEU A 43 -9.23 17.35 5.82
CA LEU A 43 -9.75 16.34 4.90
C LEU A 43 -8.64 15.79 3.99
N TYR A 44 -7.88 16.68 3.34
CA TYR A 44 -6.75 16.32 2.50
C TYR A 44 -5.69 15.53 3.25
N ARG A 45 -5.34 15.96 4.47
CA ARG A 45 -4.38 15.33 5.36
C ARG A 45 -4.85 13.94 5.77
N VAL A 46 -6.11 13.78 6.17
CA VAL A 46 -6.67 12.49 6.60
C VAL A 46 -6.73 11.51 5.43
N ILE A 47 -7.15 11.95 4.24
CA ILE A 47 -7.19 11.11 3.04
C ILE A 47 -5.77 10.73 2.58
N THR A 48 -4.84 11.68 2.59
CA THR A 48 -3.45 11.44 2.16
C THR A 48 -2.66 10.62 3.18
N MET A 49 -2.92 10.78 4.48
CA MET A 49 -2.33 9.95 5.56
C MET A 49 -2.77 8.47 5.48
N ARG A 50 -3.93 8.19 4.88
CA ARG A 50 -4.38 6.83 4.59
C ARG A 50 -3.66 6.21 3.39
N LYS A 51 -2.90 7.00 2.61
CA LYS A 51 -2.03 6.44 1.56
C LYS A 51 -0.87 5.67 2.21
N PRO A 52 -0.55 4.48 1.68
CA PRO A 52 0.28 3.50 2.35
C PRO A 52 1.78 3.76 2.29
N ASN A 53 2.23 4.99 2.47
CA ASN A 53 3.66 5.31 2.39
C ASN A 53 4.49 4.60 3.49
N GLY A 54 3.84 4.03 4.52
CA GLY A 54 4.46 3.23 5.57
C GLY A 54 4.18 1.72 5.53
N LYS A 55 3.47 1.19 4.52
CA LYS A 55 3.19 -0.26 4.43
C LYS A 55 4.49 -1.04 4.20
N ASP A 56 5.36 -0.53 3.35
CA ASP A 56 6.63 -1.17 3.02
C ASP A 56 7.59 -1.15 4.20
N GLN A 57 7.67 -0.02 4.91
CA GLN A 57 8.47 0.10 6.13
C GLN A 57 7.94 -0.85 7.23
N ARG A 58 6.62 -0.96 7.42
CA ARG A 58 6.03 -1.89 8.39
C ARG A 58 6.24 -3.36 7.99
N ALA A 59 6.17 -3.69 6.70
CA ALA A 59 6.44 -5.03 6.19
C ALA A 59 7.92 -5.40 6.41
N PHE A 60 8.84 -4.48 6.12
CA PHE A 60 10.28 -4.66 6.33
C PHE A 60 10.61 -4.83 7.82
N ILE A 61 10.07 -3.99 8.70
CA ILE A 61 10.24 -4.12 10.16
C ILE A 61 9.68 -5.46 10.66
N ARG A 62 8.54 -5.92 10.14
CA ARG A 62 7.97 -7.24 10.47
C ARG A 62 8.86 -8.38 9.99
N ALA A 63 9.43 -8.29 8.79
CA ALA A 63 10.36 -9.26 8.25
C ALA A 63 11.65 -9.31 9.08
N ALA A 64 12.27 -8.15 9.37
CA ALA A 64 13.46 -8.05 10.20
C ALA A 64 13.25 -8.63 11.60
N LYS A 65 12.10 -8.34 12.25
CA LYS A 65 11.74 -8.94 13.55
C LYS A 65 11.59 -10.46 13.48
N LYS A 66 10.98 -11.00 12.42
CA LYS A 66 10.85 -12.45 12.20
C LYS A 66 12.23 -13.12 12.01
N THR A 67 13.10 -12.50 11.22
CA THR A 67 14.48 -12.97 10.99
C THR A 67 15.27 -12.97 12.30
N LYS A 68 15.28 -11.87 13.06
CA LYS A 68 15.97 -11.78 14.36
C LYS A 68 15.49 -12.86 15.34
N LYS A 69 14.18 -13.13 15.42
CA LYS A 69 13.63 -14.21 16.26
C LYS A 69 14.07 -15.61 15.80
N LYS A 70 14.14 -15.86 14.50
CA LYS A 70 14.63 -17.15 13.95
C LYS A 70 16.13 -17.34 14.21
N HIS A 71 16.94 -16.31 14.07
CA HIS A 71 18.38 -16.39 14.35
C HIS A 71 18.67 -16.60 15.84
N LYS A 72 17.93 -15.93 16.74
CA LYS A 72 18.06 -16.16 18.19
C LYS A 72 17.73 -17.60 18.57
N LYS A 73 16.68 -18.19 17.98
CA LYS A 73 16.34 -19.62 18.19
C LYS A 73 17.37 -20.58 17.59
N ARG A 74 18.08 -20.20 16.52
CA ARG A 74 19.13 -21.04 15.91
C ARG A 74 20.42 -21.02 16.73
N GLN A 75 20.78 -19.89 17.32
CA GLN A 75 21.95 -19.79 18.21
C GLN A 75 21.75 -20.60 19.51
N THR A 76 20.53 -20.73 20.02
CA THR A 76 20.22 -21.61 21.16
C THR A 76 19.97 -23.06 20.77
N ALA A 77 19.84 -23.38 19.48
CA ALA A 77 19.56 -24.73 18.97
C ALA A 77 20.75 -25.37 18.24
N SER A 78 21.91 -24.71 18.19
CA SER A 78 23.12 -25.22 17.53
C SER A 78 23.84 -26.33 18.30
N VAL A 79 23.20 -26.93 19.32
CA VAL A 79 23.73 -28.10 20.03
C VAL A 79 22.86 -29.35 19.84
N SER A 80 21.69 -29.28 19.18
CA SER A 80 20.86 -30.47 18.96
C SER A 80 20.41 -30.65 17.51
N SER A 81 21.08 -31.61 16.88
CA SER A 81 20.64 -32.44 15.77
C SER A 81 20.28 -31.76 14.44
N ILE A 82 21.19 -32.00 13.49
CA ILE A 82 20.88 -32.27 12.09
C ILE A 82 19.85 -33.41 12.07
N GLN A 83 18.57 -33.07 12.14
CA GLN A 83 17.50 -34.00 11.78
C GLN A 83 16.53 -33.25 10.90
N SER A 84 16.82 -33.27 9.59
CA SER A 84 15.85 -32.90 8.58
C SER A 84 14.60 -33.71 8.86
N ARG A 85 13.54 -33.05 9.33
CA ARG A 85 12.21 -33.65 9.41
C ARG A 85 11.77 -33.89 7.96
N LYS A 86 12.11 -35.08 7.44
CA LYS A 86 11.57 -35.58 6.17
C LYS A 86 10.05 -35.60 6.35
N LYS A 87 9.35 -34.70 5.64
CA LYS A 87 7.90 -34.76 5.55
C LYS A 87 7.54 -36.13 4.97
N PRO A 88 6.56 -36.86 5.52
CA PRO A 88 6.17 -38.14 4.93
C PRO A 88 5.68 -37.87 3.50
N ILE A 89 6.32 -38.53 2.53
CA ILE A 89 5.88 -38.57 1.14
C ILE A 89 4.48 -39.17 1.15
N ARG A 90 3.48 -38.38 0.74
CA ARG A 90 2.10 -38.87 0.57
C ARG A 90 2.15 -40.09 -0.35
N LYS A 91 1.59 -41.22 0.07
CA LYS A 91 1.50 -42.43 -0.77
C LYS A 91 0.73 -42.06 -2.04
N LYS A 92 1.33 -42.29 -3.22
CA LYS A 92 0.64 -42.14 -4.51
C LYS A 92 -0.54 -43.11 -4.52
N SER A 93 -1.74 -42.64 -4.89
CA SER A 93 -2.86 -43.54 -5.15
C SER A 93 -2.50 -44.43 -6.35
N GLN A 94 -2.74 -45.73 -6.24
CA GLN A 94 -2.74 -46.65 -7.38
C GLN A 94 -3.98 -46.34 -8.23
N ALA A 95 -3.93 -45.25 -8.99
CA ALA A 95 -4.91 -45.01 -10.04
C ALA A 95 -4.55 -45.94 -11.20
N ASN A 96 -5.33 -47.00 -11.39
CA ASN A 96 -5.26 -47.82 -12.60
C ASN A 96 -5.76 -46.97 -13.76
N LEU A 97 -4.82 -46.34 -14.48
CA LEU A 97 -5.11 -45.69 -15.74
C LEU A 97 -5.40 -46.80 -16.75
N THR A 98 -6.69 -47.11 -16.94
CA THR A 98 -7.07 -47.87 -18.13
C THR A 98 -6.81 -46.99 -19.33
N VAL A 99 -6.11 -47.54 -20.32
CA VAL A 99 -6.00 -46.90 -21.62
C VAL A 99 -7.43 -46.83 -22.16
N ILE A 100 -7.99 -45.62 -22.25
CA ILE A 100 -9.13 -45.42 -23.13
C ILE A 100 -8.53 -45.52 -24.53
N GLU A 101 -8.56 -46.73 -25.10
CA GLU A 101 -8.33 -46.94 -26.51
C GLU A 101 -9.51 -46.32 -27.27
N GLY A 102 -9.56 -44.99 -27.29
CA GLY A 102 -10.40 -44.27 -28.22
C GLY A 102 -9.93 -44.68 -29.60
N LYS A 103 -10.78 -45.39 -30.35
CA LYS A 103 -10.82 -45.75 -31.78
C LYS A 103 -9.79 -45.07 -32.72
N LYS A 104 -8.50 -45.06 -32.39
CA LYS A 104 -7.42 -44.36 -33.10
C LYS A 104 -6.92 -45.25 -34.22
N GLY A 105 -7.77 -45.45 -35.22
CA GLY A 105 -7.43 -46.31 -36.36
C GLY A 105 -8.54 -46.65 -37.36
N LYS A 106 -9.82 -46.32 -37.12
CA LYS A 106 -10.83 -46.52 -38.18
C LYS A 106 -10.71 -45.44 -39.26
N LYS A 107 -9.77 -45.61 -40.20
CA LYS A 107 -9.80 -44.96 -41.51
C LYS A 107 -11.10 -45.40 -42.19
N LYS A 108 -11.98 -44.46 -42.53
CA LYS A 108 -13.09 -44.72 -43.46
C LYS A 108 -12.44 -44.97 -44.82
N ASN A 109 -12.60 -46.17 -45.38
CA ASN A 109 -12.30 -46.43 -46.79
C ASN A 109 -13.14 -45.46 -47.62
N ARG A 110 -12.52 -44.37 -48.09
CA ARG A 110 -13.03 -43.62 -49.24
C ARG A 110 -12.51 -44.38 -50.45
N ALA A 111 -13.32 -45.30 -50.95
CA ALA A 111 -13.13 -45.85 -52.29
C ALA A 111 -13.49 -44.75 -53.31
N PHE A 112 -12.77 -44.77 -54.43
CA PHE A 112 -13.17 -44.10 -55.67
C PHE A 112 -14.46 -44.73 -56.21
#